data_AF-B3N3Q8-F1
#
_entry.id   AF-B3N3Q8-F1
#
_cell.length_a   1.000
_cell.length_b   1.000
_cell.length_c   1.000
_cell.angle_alpha   90.00
_cell.angle_beta   90.00
_cell.angle_gamma   90.00
#
_symmetry.space_group_name_H-M   'P 1'
#
loop_
_entity.id
_entity.type
_entity.pdbx_description
1 polymer ?
#
loop_
_entity_poly.entity_id
_entity_poly.type
_entity_poly.pdbx_seq_one_letter_code
_entity_poly.pdbx_strand_id
1 'polypeptide(L)'
;MERPINKMRYYLKDEVVSHNKKDDCWVIIHRNIYDLTPMLKDRYDHWNRTLDYLVAHAGKDLTHFFHENGEPRTEISPSTGRPRVLFPPILEVAISEFCKTPGEMWSQDPFYHIGRVTNRARLIRIVNTLTAQTQYMTVCHEDSIYDIQQKYKERYNHHAGSYEWRKFSNGGKSCSILDLNGTLDENGLTDEEDSTVELPPPSIWLYYTDDLTIA
;
A
#
# COMPACT_ATOMS: atom_id res chain seq x y z
N MET A 1 12.88 9.49 16.79
CA MET A 1 11.98 10.33 15.98
C MET A 1 11.28 9.40 15.01
N GLU A 2 10.00 9.14 15.24
CA GLU A 2 9.20 8.34 14.31
C GLU A 2 9.11 9.11 13.00
N ARG A 3 9.55 8.49 11.90
CA ARG A 3 9.33 9.05 10.58
C ARG A 3 7.82 9.17 10.42
N PRO A 4 7.26 10.35 10.05
CA PRO A 4 5.85 10.39 9.72
C PRO A 4 5.68 9.42 8.56
N ILE A 5 4.96 8.32 8.81
CA ILE A 5 4.51 7.43 7.75
C ILE A 5 3.65 8.34 6.90
N ASN A 6 4.16 8.72 5.74
CA ASN A 6 3.39 9.43 4.74
C ASN A 6 2.32 8.41 4.34
N LYS A 7 1.14 8.49 4.98
CA LYS A 7 0.08 7.49 4.88
C LYS A 7 -0.41 7.51 3.44
N MET A 8 0.18 6.65 2.62
CA MET A 8 -0.25 6.45 1.24
C MET A 8 -1.68 5.93 1.28
N ARG A 9 -2.52 6.39 0.36
CA ARG A 9 -3.91 5.94 0.29
C ARG A 9 -4.00 4.52 -0.24
N TYR A 10 -3.13 4.20 -1.21
CA TYR A 10 -3.11 2.93 -1.91
C TYR A 10 -1.72 2.30 -1.92
N TYR A 11 -1.69 0.98 -1.76
CA TYR A 11 -0.48 0.17 -1.74
C TYR A 11 -0.59 -1.00 -2.71
N LEU A 12 0.56 -1.48 -3.17
CA LEU A 12 0.67 -2.72 -3.93
C LEU A 12 0.65 -3.92 -2.97
N LYS A 13 0.21 -5.08 -3.46
CA LYS A 13 0.27 -6.32 -2.66
C LYS A 13 1.70 -6.66 -2.25
N ASP A 14 2.65 -6.47 -3.16
CA ASP A 14 4.07 -6.75 -2.92
C ASP A 14 4.67 -5.87 -1.82
N GLU A 15 4.17 -4.65 -1.67
CA GLU A 15 4.55 -3.77 -0.57
C GLU A 15 4.11 -4.40 0.75
N VAL A 16 2.85 -4.83 0.85
CA VAL A 16 2.30 -5.45 2.06
C VAL A 16 3.04 -6.73 2.44
N VAL A 17 3.42 -7.57 1.47
CA VAL A 17 4.14 -8.83 1.70
C VAL A 17 5.48 -8.61 2.41
N SER A 18 6.09 -7.44 2.23
CA SER A 18 7.37 -7.10 2.87
C SER A 18 7.23 -6.86 4.38
N HIS A 19 6.03 -6.51 4.85
CA HIS A 19 5.68 -6.26 6.25
C HIS A 19 5.19 -7.54 6.94
N ASN A 20 6.09 -8.53 7.03
CA ASN A 20 5.79 -9.90 7.46
C ASN A 20 6.51 -10.35 8.75
N LYS A 21 6.93 -9.41 9.60
CA LYS A 21 7.73 -9.68 10.81
C LYS A 21 7.00 -9.24 12.07
N LYS A 22 7.43 -9.75 13.23
CA LYS A 22 6.87 -9.37 14.53
C LYS A 22 6.94 -7.84 14.80
N ASP A 23 8.04 -7.22 14.38
CA ASP A 23 8.30 -5.78 14.58
C ASP A 23 7.76 -4.91 13.43
N ASP A 24 7.15 -5.55 12.41
CA ASP A 24 6.65 -4.92 11.18
C ASP A 24 5.61 -5.85 10.51
N CYS A 25 4.35 -5.76 10.95
CA CYS A 25 3.30 -6.73 10.64
C CYS A 25 2.07 -6.06 10.03
N TRP A 26 1.88 -6.24 8.72
CA TRP A 26 0.68 -5.78 8.03
C TRP A 26 -0.18 -6.95 7.58
N VAL A 27 -1.49 -6.75 7.52
CA VAL A 27 -2.45 -7.74 7.00
C VAL A 27 -3.50 -7.07 6.11
N ILE A 28 -4.08 -7.84 5.19
CA ILE A 28 -5.13 -7.37 4.29
C ILE A 28 -6.47 -8.01 4.70
N ILE A 29 -7.53 -7.21 4.81
CA ILE A 29 -8.92 -7.68 4.93
C ILE A 29 -9.79 -6.84 4.01
N HIS A 30 -10.45 -7.47 3.03
CA HIS A 30 -11.33 -6.82 2.05
C HIS A 30 -10.67 -5.60 1.38
N ARG A 31 -9.42 -5.80 0.90
CA ARG A 31 -8.53 -4.75 0.36
C ARG A 31 -8.08 -3.67 1.35
N ASN A 32 -8.58 -3.61 2.59
CA ASN A 32 -8.07 -2.68 3.58
C ASN A 32 -6.79 -3.25 4.20
N ILE A 33 -5.82 -2.38 4.47
CA ILE A 33 -4.53 -2.75 5.05
C ILE A 33 -4.49 -2.26 6.48
N TYR A 34 -4.11 -3.17 7.38
CA TYR A 34 -4.01 -2.93 8.80
C TYR A 34 -2.57 -3.12 9.24
N ASP A 35 -2.00 -2.09 9.85
CA ASP A 35 -0.70 -2.16 10.52
C ASP A 35 -0.90 -2.58 11.97
N LEU A 36 -0.57 -3.83 12.26
CA LEU A 36 -0.70 -4.41 13.60
C LEU A 36 0.58 -4.30 14.42
N THR A 37 1.61 -3.64 13.89
CA THR A 37 2.89 -3.44 14.57
C THR A 37 2.75 -2.82 15.96
N PRO A 38 1.92 -1.77 16.17
CA PRO A 38 1.74 -1.19 17.51
C PRO A 38 1.10 -2.18 18.48
N MET A 39 0.11 -2.96 18.01
CA MET A 39 -0.58 -3.96 18.82
C MET A 39 0.34 -5.10 19.25
N LEU A 40 1.24 -5.54 18.35
CA LEU A 40 2.20 -6.60 18.68
C LEU A 40 3.22 -6.11 19.70
N LYS A 41 3.76 -4.90 19.53
CA LYS A 41 4.77 -4.32 20.42
C LYS A 41 4.30 -4.19 21.87
N ASP A 42 3.06 -3.76 22.08
CA ASP A 42 2.47 -3.66 23.42
C ASP A 42 2.40 -5.01 24.16
N ARG A 43 2.39 -6.11 23.41
CA ARG A 43 2.22 -7.46 23.95
C ARG A 43 3.49 -8.28 24.01
N TYR A 44 4.66 -7.67 23.82
CA TYR A 44 5.93 -8.39 23.89
C TYR A 44 6.15 -9.03 25.26
N ASP A 45 5.68 -8.40 26.33
CA ASP A 45 5.77 -8.95 27.69
C ASP A 45 4.75 -10.07 27.97
N HIS A 46 3.68 -10.17 27.18
CA HIS A 46 2.57 -11.11 27.37
C HIS A 46 2.31 -11.94 26.09
N TRP A 47 3.39 -12.44 25.49
CA TRP A 47 3.31 -13.18 24.23
C TRP A 47 2.58 -14.52 24.38
N ASN A 48 1.66 -14.81 23.46
CA ASN A 48 0.86 -16.04 23.46
C ASN A 48 0.88 -16.73 22.09
N ARG A 49 0.42 -17.99 22.03
CA ARG A 49 0.37 -18.78 20.79
C ARG A 49 -0.56 -18.18 19.72
N THR A 50 -1.56 -17.40 20.12
CA THR A 50 -2.45 -16.70 19.19
C THR A 50 -1.69 -15.61 18.44
N LEU A 51 -0.78 -14.89 19.10
CA LEU A 51 0.10 -13.90 18.47
C LEU A 51 1.11 -14.55 17.52
N ASP A 52 1.66 -15.73 17.87
CA ASP A 52 2.48 -16.51 16.92
C ASP A 52 1.70 -16.83 15.64
N TYR A 53 0.43 -17.22 15.80
CA TYR A 53 -0.45 -17.50 14.66
C TYR A 53 -0.74 -16.24 13.85
N LEU A 54 -0.93 -15.08 14.49
CA LEU A 54 -1.08 -13.80 13.80
C LEU A 54 0.16 -13.44 12.98
N VAL A 55 1.37 -13.53 13.57
CA VAL A 55 2.63 -13.24 12.89
C VAL A 55 2.87 -14.20 11.73
N ALA A 56 2.47 -15.47 11.85
CA ALA A 56 2.55 -16.42 10.74
C ALA A 56 1.67 -16.05 9.53
N HIS A 57 0.70 -15.14 9.73
CA HIS A 57 -0.13 -14.56 8.67
C HIS A 57 0.21 -13.10 8.34
N ALA A 58 1.30 -12.56 8.88
CA ALA A 58 1.81 -11.25 8.50
C ALA A 58 2.16 -11.22 7.01
N GLY A 59 1.86 -10.10 6.34
CA GLY A 59 2.02 -9.89 4.91
C GLY A 59 0.99 -10.63 4.02
N LYS A 60 -0.07 -11.22 4.60
CA LYS A 60 -1.06 -12.03 3.86
C LYS A 60 -2.45 -11.39 3.81
N ASP A 61 -3.27 -11.96 2.92
CA ASP A 61 -4.69 -11.64 2.78
C ASP A 61 -5.55 -12.57 3.65
N LEU A 62 -6.16 -11.98 4.68
CA LEU A 62 -7.03 -12.63 5.64
C LEU A 62 -8.51 -12.57 5.25
N THR A 63 -8.86 -11.98 4.10
CA THR A 63 -10.25 -11.77 3.66
C THR A 63 -11.14 -13.02 3.77
N HIS A 64 -10.58 -14.20 3.49
CA HIS A 64 -11.29 -15.47 3.56
C HIS A 64 -11.76 -15.87 4.97
N PHE A 65 -11.20 -15.26 6.02
CA PHE A 65 -11.63 -15.45 7.41
C PHE A 65 -12.79 -14.53 7.83
N PHE A 66 -13.18 -13.58 6.97
CA PHE A 66 -14.19 -12.58 7.29
C PHE A 66 -15.38 -12.67 6.33
N HIS A 67 -16.54 -12.26 6.81
CA HIS A 67 -17.71 -11.99 6.00
C HIS A 67 -17.60 -10.61 5.35
N GLU A 68 -18.39 -10.32 4.31
CA GLU A 68 -18.37 -9.04 3.61
C GLU A 68 -18.73 -7.85 4.51
N ASN A 69 -19.50 -8.09 5.59
CA ASN A 69 -19.83 -7.10 6.61
C ASN A 69 -18.68 -6.81 7.58
N GLY A 70 -17.52 -7.48 7.44
CA GLY A 70 -16.35 -7.33 8.31
C GLY A 70 -16.39 -8.18 9.58
N GLU A 71 -17.43 -9.00 9.80
CA GLU A 71 -17.48 -9.91 10.94
C GLU A 71 -16.60 -11.15 10.70
N PRO A 72 -15.92 -11.67 11.74
CA PRO A 72 -15.15 -12.90 11.62
C PRO A 72 -16.07 -14.09 11.36
N ARG A 73 -15.70 -14.93 10.40
CA ARG A 73 -16.40 -16.20 10.13
C ARG A 73 -16.26 -17.14 11.32
N THR A 74 -17.34 -17.86 11.62
CA THR A 74 -17.38 -18.82 12.72
C THR A 74 -17.69 -20.24 12.22
N GLU A 75 -17.23 -21.23 12.97
CA GLU A 75 -17.57 -22.64 12.78
C GLU A 75 -17.99 -23.26 14.12
N ILE A 76 -18.80 -24.31 14.08
CA ILE A 76 -19.15 -25.08 15.28
C ILE A 76 -18.02 -26.08 15.53
N SER A 77 -17.37 -25.96 16.67
CA SER A 77 -16.31 -26.88 17.09
C SER A 77 -16.87 -28.30 17.24
N PRO A 78 -16.35 -29.32 16.52
CA PRO A 78 -16.85 -30.70 16.64
C PRO A 78 -16.67 -31.30 18.04
N SER A 79 -15.66 -30.83 18.78
CA SER A 79 -15.32 -31.34 20.11
C SER A 79 -16.14 -30.70 21.24
N THR A 80 -16.53 -29.44 21.10
CA THR A 80 -17.21 -28.68 22.16
C THR A 80 -18.65 -28.31 21.83
N GLY A 81 -19.08 -28.46 20.58
CA GLY A 81 -20.41 -28.06 20.11
C GLY A 81 -20.67 -26.54 20.15
N ARG A 82 -19.65 -25.72 20.43
CA ARG A 82 -19.75 -24.26 20.57
C ARG A 82 -19.23 -23.55 19.32
N PRO A 83 -19.77 -22.37 18.97
CA PRO A 83 -19.24 -21.56 17.89
C PRO A 83 -17.84 -21.04 18.27
N ARG A 84 -16.90 -21.10 17.32
CA ARG A 84 -15.56 -20.51 17.41
C ARG A 84 -15.23 -19.76 16.13
N VAL A 85 -14.45 -18.69 16.23
CA VAL A 85 -13.96 -17.95 15.05
C VAL A 85 -12.93 -18.79 14.28
N LEU A 86 -12.91 -18.67 12.95
CA LEU A 86 -11.90 -19.32 12.10
C LEU A 86 -10.50 -18.73 12.29
N PHE A 87 -10.43 -17.44 12.67
CA PHE A 87 -9.20 -16.74 12.96
C PHE A 87 -9.17 -16.26 14.42
N PRO A 88 -8.74 -17.11 15.38
CA PRO A 88 -8.68 -16.76 16.80
C PRO A 88 -7.98 -15.43 17.15
N PRO A 89 -6.91 -14.99 16.43
CA PRO A 89 -6.27 -13.71 16.74
C PRO A 89 -7.16 -12.49 16.60
N ILE A 90 -8.34 -12.59 15.99
CA ILE A 90 -9.30 -11.49 15.97
C ILE A 90 -9.86 -11.13 17.35
N LEU A 91 -9.92 -12.12 18.26
CA LEU A 91 -10.44 -11.96 19.62
C LEU A 91 -9.38 -11.45 20.59
N GLU A 92 -8.15 -11.28 20.13
CA GLU A 92 -7.10 -10.64 20.89
C GLU A 92 -7.51 -9.18 21.10
N VAL A 93 -8.17 -8.92 22.24
CA VAL A 93 -8.60 -7.57 22.67
C VAL A 93 -7.41 -6.66 22.45
N ALA A 94 -7.58 -5.58 21.68
CA ALA A 94 -6.59 -4.51 21.60
C ALA A 94 -6.53 -3.84 22.98
N ILE A 95 -5.91 -4.52 23.94
CA ILE A 95 -5.54 -3.97 25.21
C ILE A 95 -4.50 -2.89 24.89
N SER A 96 -4.57 -1.79 25.63
CA SER A 96 -3.59 -0.72 25.68
C SER A 96 -3.89 0.50 24.81
N GLU A 97 -3.50 1.65 25.37
CA GLU A 97 -3.53 3.07 24.99
C GLU A 97 -3.68 3.50 23.52
N PHE A 98 -3.51 2.59 22.57
CA PHE A 98 -3.59 2.80 21.12
C PHE A 98 -4.99 2.58 20.56
N CYS A 99 -5.80 1.73 21.20
CA CYS A 99 -7.15 1.46 20.75
C CYS A 99 -8.01 2.72 20.91
N LYS A 100 -8.52 3.26 19.80
CA LYS A 100 -9.38 4.46 19.84
C LYS A 100 -10.81 4.11 20.21
N THR A 101 -11.24 2.88 19.93
CA THR A 101 -12.61 2.40 20.13
C THR A 101 -12.63 1.25 21.15
N PRO A 102 -12.84 1.55 22.45
CA PRO A 102 -12.80 0.52 23.48
C PRO A 102 -13.91 -0.52 23.27
N GLY A 103 -13.52 -1.79 23.16
CA GLY A 103 -14.44 -2.92 22.97
C GLY A 103 -14.63 -3.38 21.53
N GLU A 104 -14.03 -2.69 20.56
CA GLU A 104 -14.00 -3.15 19.17
C GLU A 104 -12.84 -4.13 18.91
N MET A 105 -12.99 -4.95 17.86
CA MET A 105 -11.89 -5.79 17.37
C MET A 105 -10.86 -4.91 16.66
N TRP A 106 -9.59 -5.30 16.65
CA TRP A 106 -8.53 -4.52 15.97
C TRP A 106 -8.78 -4.33 14.46
N SER A 107 -9.57 -5.21 13.81
CA SER A 107 -9.94 -5.05 12.39
C SER A 107 -10.98 -3.95 12.16
N GLN A 108 -11.66 -3.51 13.22
CA GLN A 108 -12.70 -2.48 13.19
C GLN A 108 -12.14 -1.13 13.63
N ASP A 109 -11.06 -1.12 14.43
CA ASP A 109 -10.45 0.11 14.91
C ASP A 109 -9.73 0.88 13.77
N PRO A 110 -10.13 2.14 13.49
CA PRO A 110 -9.48 2.98 12.48
C PRO A 110 -8.01 3.31 12.77
N PHE A 111 -7.54 3.12 14.01
CA PHE A 111 -6.14 3.33 14.38
C PHE A 111 -5.20 2.44 13.57
N TYR A 112 -5.52 1.15 13.45
CA TYR A 112 -4.69 0.19 12.72
C TYR A 112 -4.83 0.32 11.20
N HIS A 113 -5.88 0.98 10.70
CA HIS A 113 -6.09 1.17 9.27
C HIS A 113 -5.08 2.17 8.67
N ILE A 114 -4.30 1.73 7.69
CA ILE A 114 -3.27 2.56 7.02
C ILE A 114 -3.57 2.90 5.56
N GLY A 115 -4.50 2.19 4.92
CA GLY A 115 -4.92 2.44 3.54
C GLY A 115 -5.52 1.20 2.88
N ARG A 116 -5.47 1.15 1.55
CA ARG A 116 -6.06 0.06 0.75
C ARG A 116 -5.09 -0.54 -0.25
N VAL A 117 -5.27 -1.81 -0.58
CA VAL A 117 -4.63 -2.45 -1.73
C VAL A 117 -5.28 -1.93 -3.01
N THR A 118 -4.43 -1.60 -3.99
CA THR A 118 -4.88 -1.19 -5.32
C THR A 118 -5.81 -2.21 -5.97
N ASN A 119 -6.77 -1.72 -6.75
CA ASN A 119 -7.63 -2.58 -7.56
C ASN A 119 -6.85 -3.18 -8.73
N ARG A 120 -5.92 -2.40 -9.30
CA ARG A 120 -5.15 -2.76 -10.48
C ARG A 120 -3.75 -2.15 -10.39
N ALA A 121 -2.74 -3.00 -10.46
CA ALA A 121 -1.35 -2.55 -10.56
C ALA A 121 -1.02 -2.25 -12.02
N ARG A 122 -0.25 -1.17 -12.26
CA ARG A 122 0.16 -0.74 -13.61
C ARG A 122 1.66 -0.56 -13.67
N LEU A 123 2.26 -0.96 -14.77
CA LEU A 123 3.70 -0.76 -15.00
C LEU A 123 3.90 0.57 -15.72
N ILE A 124 4.73 1.45 -15.15
CA ILE A 124 5.14 2.70 -15.78
C ILE A 124 6.64 2.68 -16.04
N ARG A 125 7.06 3.43 -17.06
CA ARG A 125 8.46 3.66 -17.38
C ARG A 125 8.85 5.10 -17.04
N ILE A 126 9.76 5.28 -16.10
CA ILE A 126 10.29 6.58 -15.70
C ILE A 126 11.67 6.76 -16.34
N VAL A 127 11.84 7.79 -17.16
CA VAL A 127 13.10 8.05 -17.87
C VAL A 127 13.74 9.32 -17.33
N ASN A 128 14.91 9.19 -16.72
CA ASN A 128 15.71 10.34 -16.31
C ASN A 128 16.51 10.85 -17.52
N THR A 129 16.19 12.05 -17.99
CA THR A 129 16.84 12.65 -19.16
C THR A 129 18.26 13.13 -18.88
N LEU A 130 18.59 13.47 -17.63
CA LEU A 130 19.93 13.90 -17.22
C LEU A 130 20.91 12.72 -17.20
N THR A 131 20.50 11.58 -16.66
CA THR A 131 21.35 10.39 -16.53
C THR A 131 21.17 9.36 -17.64
N ALA A 132 20.18 9.58 -18.53
CA ALA A 132 19.72 8.63 -19.54
C ALA A 132 19.30 7.26 -18.98
N GLN A 133 18.99 7.18 -17.68
CA GLN A 133 18.56 5.96 -17.03
C GLN A 133 17.05 5.77 -17.15
N THR A 134 16.64 4.53 -17.38
CA THR A 134 15.23 4.14 -17.44
C THR A 134 14.92 3.23 -16.24
N GLN A 135 13.95 3.64 -15.43
CA GLN A 135 13.45 2.87 -14.30
C GLN A 135 12.04 2.38 -14.60
N TYR A 136 11.80 1.09 -14.43
CA TYR A 136 10.47 0.52 -14.46
C TYR A 136 9.91 0.48 -13.04
N MET A 137 8.68 0.93 -12.88
CA MET A 137 8.03 0.98 -11.57
C MET A 137 6.59 0.51 -11.70
N THR A 138 6.18 -0.40 -10.83
CA THR A 138 4.77 -0.76 -10.68
C THR A 138 4.12 0.25 -9.73
N VAL A 139 2.95 0.75 -10.09
CA VAL A 139 2.19 1.76 -9.33
C VAL A 139 0.73 1.34 -9.19
N CYS A 140 0.03 1.93 -8.22
CA CYS A 140 -1.40 1.69 -8.06
C CYS A 140 -2.16 2.48 -9.13
N HIS A 141 -3.21 1.90 -9.70
CA HIS A 141 -4.06 2.60 -10.67
C HIS A 141 -4.71 3.86 -10.07
N GLU A 142 -5.00 3.85 -8.78
CA GLU A 142 -5.62 4.96 -8.04
C GLU A 142 -4.62 6.01 -7.55
N ASP A 143 -3.31 5.82 -7.75
CA ASP A 143 -2.31 6.80 -7.32
C ASP A 143 -2.41 8.08 -8.17
N SER A 144 -2.32 9.22 -7.49
CA SER A 144 -2.05 10.50 -8.16
C SER A 144 -0.60 10.55 -8.64
N ILE A 145 -0.28 11.42 -9.60
CA ILE A 145 1.11 11.65 -10.01
C ILE A 145 1.98 12.09 -8.81
N TYR A 146 1.41 12.84 -7.86
CA TYR A 146 2.09 13.19 -6.60
C TYR A 146 2.45 11.95 -5.77
N ASP A 147 1.51 11.02 -5.58
CA ASP A 147 1.78 9.77 -4.83
C ASP A 147 2.86 8.94 -5.52
N ILE A 148 2.82 8.85 -6.86
CA ILE A 148 3.85 8.16 -7.66
C ILE A 148 5.21 8.83 -7.48
N GLN A 149 5.27 10.17 -7.48
CA GLN A 149 6.49 10.92 -7.25
C GLN A 149 7.07 10.66 -5.85
N GLN A 150 6.23 10.62 -4.80
CA GLN A 150 6.68 10.28 -3.45
C GLN A 150 7.24 8.85 -3.39
N LYS A 151 6.52 7.88 -3.94
CA LYS A 151 6.98 6.47 -4.00
C LYS A 151 8.29 6.33 -4.77
N TYR A 152 8.47 7.06 -5.86
CA TYR A 152 9.72 7.09 -6.62
C TYR A 152 10.87 7.73 -5.82
N LYS A 153 10.59 8.85 -5.12
CA LYS A 153 11.55 9.55 -4.28
C LYS A 153 12.05 8.67 -3.12
N GLU A 154 11.16 7.90 -2.53
CA GLU A 154 11.47 6.99 -1.42
C GLU A 154 12.27 5.76 -1.88
N ARG A 155 12.00 5.23 -3.08
CA ARG A 155 12.60 3.96 -3.55
C ARG A 155 13.86 4.10 -4.39
N TYR A 156 13.97 5.14 -5.20
CA TYR A 156 14.98 5.20 -6.26
C TYR A 156 15.83 6.46 -6.21
N ASN A 157 15.22 7.64 -5.97
CA ASN A 157 15.95 8.90 -6.03
C ASN A 157 15.45 9.90 -4.98
N HIS A 158 16.14 10.00 -3.84
CA HIS A 158 15.80 10.94 -2.78
C HIS A 158 15.87 12.43 -3.20
N HIS A 159 16.55 12.74 -4.32
CA HIS A 159 16.61 14.08 -4.92
C HIS A 159 15.53 14.31 -6.00
N ALA A 160 14.52 13.43 -6.13
CA ALA A 160 13.44 13.57 -7.12
C ALA A 160 12.54 14.81 -6.94
N GLY A 161 12.74 15.61 -5.89
CA GLY A 161 12.05 16.89 -5.70
C GLY A 161 12.51 17.99 -6.67
N SER A 162 13.72 17.88 -7.21
CA SER A 162 14.32 18.84 -8.17
C SER A 162 14.13 18.42 -9.63
N TYR A 163 13.09 17.63 -9.91
CA TYR A 163 12.78 17.17 -11.26
C TYR A 163 11.37 17.57 -11.65
N GLU A 164 11.22 18.10 -12.86
CA GLU A 164 9.93 18.27 -13.52
C GLU A 164 9.50 16.97 -14.20
N TRP A 165 8.26 16.55 -13.90
CA TRP A 165 7.65 15.35 -14.44
C TRP A 165 6.80 15.71 -15.66
N ARG A 166 7.17 15.18 -16.83
CA ARG A 166 6.52 15.51 -18.11
C ARG A 166 6.08 14.25 -18.85
N LYS A 167 5.03 14.38 -19.66
CA LYS A 167 4.60 13.37 -20.65
C LYS A 167 4.77 13.89 -22.07
N PHE A 168 4.91 12.95 -23.00
CA PHE A 168 4.75 13.23 -24.42
C PHE A 168 3.38 12.76 -24.87
N SER A 169 2.66 13.61 -25.59
CA SER A 169 1.41 13.21 -26.26
C SER A 169 1.70 12.25 -27.42
N ASN A 170 0.75 11.35 -27.71
CA ASN A 170 0.80 10.51 -28.91
C ASN A 170 0.99 11.41 -30.15
N GLY A 171 2.11 11.23 -30.83
CA GLY A 171 2.51 12.04 -31.99
C GLY A 171 3.67 13.02 -31.74
N GLY A 172 4.26 13.07 -30.54
CA GLY A 172 5.53 13.75 -30.27
C GLY A 172 5.51 15.28 -30.40
N LYS A 173 4.32 15.89 -30.53
CA LYS A 173 4.17 17.32 -30.86
C LYS A 173 3.99 18.24 -29.64
N SER A 174 3.69 17.71 -28.46
CA SER A 174 3.62 18.52 -27.24
C SER A 174 4.18 17.78 -26.02
N CYS A 175 5.16 18.41 -25.37
CA CYS A 175 5.63 18.04 -24.04
C CYS A 175 4.77 18.81 -23.04
N SER A 176 3.87 18.13 -22.34
CA SER A 176 2.99 18.77 -21.35
C SER A 176 3.43 18.38 -19.93
N ILE A 177 3.36 19.35 -19.02
CA ILE A 177 3.51 19.12 -17.59
C ILE A 177 2.35 18.24 -17.12
N LEU A 178 2.64 17.30 -16.22
CA LEU A 178 1.64 16.43 -15.60
C LEU A 178 0.89 17.19 -14.50
N ASP A 179 -0.43 17.00 -14.43
CA ASP A 179 -1.20 17.43 -13.26
C ASP A 179 -0.88 16.48 -12.10
N LEU A 180 -0.26 17.02 -11.05
CA LEU A 180 0.17 16.28 -9.88
C LEU A 180 -1.00 15.66 -9.09
N ASN A 181 -2.17 16.31 -9.12
CA ASN A 181 -3.35 15.83 -8.41
C ASN A 181 -4.14 14.78 -9.21
N GLY A 182 -3.90 14.73 -10.52
CA GLY A 182 -4.54 13.76 -11.40
C GLY A 182 -3.90 12.38 -11.30
N THR A 183 -4.68 11.36 -11.62
CA THR A 183 -4.24 9.98 -11.85
C THR A 183 -3.53 9.85 -13.20
N LEU A 184 -2.97 8.66 -13.48
CA LEU A 184 -2.39 8.36 -14.79
C LEU A 184 -3.40 8.54 -15.93
N ASP A 185 -4.65 8.10 -15.76
CA ASP A 185 -5.68 8.17 -16.80
C ASP A 185 -6.18 9.60 -17.03
N GLU A 186 -6.35 10.39 -15.97
CA GLU A 186 -6.68 11.82 -16.08
C GLU A 186 -5.56 12.60 -16.78
N ASN A 187 -4.32 12.15 -16.58
CA ASN A 187 -3.16 12.62 -17.33
C ASN A 187 -3.01 11.94 -18.69
N GLY A 188 -3.99 11.18 -19.19
CA GLY A 188 -3.96 10.55 -20.52
C GLY A 188 -2.80 9.56 -20.73
N LEU A 189 -2.24 9.03 -19.65
CA LEU A 189 -1.27 7.93 -19.64
C LEU A 189 -2.05 6.63 -19.47
N THR A 190 -2.79 6.22 -20.49
CA THR A 190 -3.64 5.02 -20.47
C THR A 190 -2.87 3.78 -20.93
N ASP A 191 -3.17 2.63 -20.32
CA ASP A 191 -2.69 1.33 -20.79
C ASP A 191 -3.76 0.80 -21.75
N GLU A 192 -3.45 0.66 -23.04
CA GLU A 192 -4.34 -0.01 -23.99
C GLU A 192 -4.27 -1.53 -23.79
N GLU A 193 -4.85 -2.03 -22.69
CA GLU A 193 -4.86 -3.46 -22.33
C GLU A 193 -5.60 -4.34 -23.36
N ASP A 194 -6.53 -3.76 -24.13
CA ASP A 194 -7.30 -4.45 -25.18
C ASP A 194 -6.60 -4.42 -26.56
N SER A 195 -5.39 -3.86 -26.65
CA SER A 195 -4.65 -3.86 -27.90
C SER A 195 -4.08 -5.25 -28.19
N THR A 196 -4.30 -5.75 -29.40
CA THR A 196 -3.74 -7.04 -29.88
C THR A 196 -2.21 -7.01 -30.05
N VAL A 197 -1.60 -5.85 -29.82
CA VAL A 197 -0.18 -5.56 -29.99
C VAL A 197 0.40 -5.17 -28.64
N GLU A 198 1.48 -5.83 -28.23
CA GLU A 198 2.17 -5.52 -26.98
C GLU A 198 2.84 -4.13 -27.10
N LEU A 199 2.16 -3.10 -26.59
CA LEU A 199 2.67 -1.74 -26.54
C LEU A 199 3.58 -1.56 -25.31
N PRO A 200 4.63 -0.73 -25.41
CA PRO A 200 5.45 -0.42 -24.26
C PRO A 200 4.63 0.33 -23.20
N PRO A 201 4.95 0.18 -21.90
CA PRO A 201 4.24 0.88 -20.84
C PRO A 201 4.35 2.41 -20.99
N PRO A 202 3.35 3.16 -20.46
CA PRO A 202 3.35 4.60 -20.50
C PRO A 202 4.62 5.17 -19.88
N SER A 203 5.11 6.26 -20.47
CA SER A 203 6.41 6.84 -20.13
C SER A 203 6.29 8.21 -19.51
N ILE A 204 6.94 8.38 -18.36
CA ILE A 204 7.10 9.66 -17.68
C ILE A 204 8.57 10.07 -17.76
N TRP A 205 8.80 11.32 -18.10
CA TRP A 205 10.14 11.85 -18.34
C TRP A 205 10.49 12.85 -17.25
N LEU A 206 11.64 12.63 -16.62
CA LEU A 206 12.16 13.50 -15.58
C LEU A 206 13.20 14.45 -16.20
N TYR A 207 12.96 15.75 -16.04
CA TYR A 207 13.87 16.81 -16.42
C TYR A 207 14.40 17.46 -15.16
N TYR A 208 15.72 17.44 -14.96
CA TYR A 208 16.32 18.10 -13.83
C TYR A 208 16.11 19.62 -13.94
N THR A 209 15.59 20.22 -12.87
CA THR A 209 15.53 21.67 -12.72
C THR A 209 16.57 22.09 -11.70
N ASP A 210 17.39 23.08 -12.07
CA ASP A 210 18.48 23.60 -11.22
C ASP A 210 17.97 24.51 -10.08
N ASP A 211 16.67 24.43 -9.79
CA ASP A 211 16.05 25.20 -8.72
C ASP A 211 16.55 24.64 -7.38
N LEU A 212 17.60 25.29 -6.86
CA LEU A 212 18.05 25.28 -5.48
C LEU A 212 16.91 25.71 -4.54
N THR A 213 15.86 24.91 -4.42
CA THR A 213 14.84 25.08 -3.40
C THR A 213 14.76 23.82 -2.53
N ILE A 214 15.59 23.88 -1.48
CA ILE A 214 15.45 23.28 -0.15
C ILE A 214 16.37 22.07 0.11
N ALA A 215 17.43 22.38 0.88
CA ALA A 215 18.22 21.47 1.71
C ALA A 215 17.43 20.90 2.88
#